data_AF-A0A3A6TQH2-F1
#
_entry.id   AF-A0A3A6TQH2-F1
#
_cell.length_a   1.000
_cell.length_b   1.000
_cell.length_c   1.000
_cell.angle_alpha   90.00
_cell.angle_beta   90.00
_cell.angle_gamma   90.00
#
_symmetry.space_group_name_H-M   'P 1'
#
loop_
_entity.id
_entity.type
_entity.pdbx_description
1 polymer ?
#
loop_
_entity_poly.entity_id
_entity_poly.type
_entity_poly.pdbx_seq_one_letter_code
_entity_poly.pdbx_strand_id
1 'polypeptide(L)'
;MALISTSNTTTGAAYDTPSPSIDESNRKRAWTDEDNPDPKRLCTTTTTSTSTNKCYLVSQDKKLPQILQNAMNRKGIKVLSAFTDFLSKVEIKSEAQRTLYINKLTLFFINIADKKVKDTGFFTSMLDAQHKIETFFNFSDEHIVQIAFTQPMLPLSSMYHHADLPEGWEIECFNKLLTMPQLQEGGRLSLPRLKSLSSIFLGCEVPDQWDMERFNKLLKLPLLQVDGELDLPRLNYLSSILNGCGLPDEETMMRFIDTLNQPRLQEDGTLSLPRLKSLSSIFHGRGLPDEETMRRFIKLLTMPQLQENGKLSLPLLNSLLSIFHGLGLPDKATIRRFINLLELPKLQEDGTLSLPRFKSLSSIFHGRGLPDEAVTMRFIKLLELPQLQEGGTLSLPLLNSLSSIFHGRGLPDESEIARFFKLLELPQLQEGGTLSLPRLKSLSSIFHGRGLPDESNVALF
;
A
#
# COMPACT_ATOMS: atom_id res chain seq x y z
N MET A 1 -59.22 0.41 47.99
CA MET A 1 -58.59 1.43 47.11
C MET A 1 -57.53 0.72 46.27
N ALA A 2 -57.38 1.16 45.02
CA ALA A 2 -56.59 0.58 43.93
C ALA A 2 -57.25 -0.62 43.21
N LEU A 3 -57.95 -0.29 42.12
CA LEU A 3 -58.24 -1.21 41.02
C LEU A 3 -57.49 -0.72 39.77
N ILE A 4 -56.95 -1.72 39.09
CA ILE A 4 -56.25 -1.70 37.81
C ILE A 4 -57.24 -1.29 36.70
N SER A 5 -56.80 -0.45 35.77
CA SER A 5 -57.48 -0.26 34.48
C SER A 5 -56.45 -0.28 33.34
N THR A 6 -56.74 -1.15 32.38
CA THR A 6 -56.10 -1.41 31.10
C THR A 6 -56.24 -0.26 30.12
N SER A 7 -55.29 -0.12 29.18
CA SER A 7 -55.60 0.01 27.74
C SER A 7 -54.34 0.04 26.87
N ASN A 8 -54.34 -0.82 25.85
CA ASN A 8 -53.44 -0.80 24.70
C ASN A 8 -53.69 0.44 23.83
N THR A 9 -52.64 0.96 23.20
CA THR A 9 -52.79 1.73 21.95
C THR A 9 -51.66 1.40 20.98
N THR A 10 -52.05 0.73 19.91
CA THR A 10 -51.30 0.54 18.67
C THR A 10 -51.44 1.80 17.83
N THR A 11 -50.34 2.42 17.40
CA THR A 11 -50.32 3.35 16.26
C THR A 11 -49.10 3.01 15.41
N GLY A 12 -49.38 2.47 14.23
CA GLY A 12 -48.39 2.31 13.18
C GLY A 12 -48.11 3.64 12.47
N ALA A 13 -46.89 3.77 11.97
CA ALA A 13 -46.58 4.63 10.84
C ALA A 13 -45.49 3.92 10.03
N ALA A 14 -45.89 3.46 8.85
CA ALA A 14 -44.99 2.98 7.82
C ALA A 14 -44.30 4.18 7.17
N TYR A 15 -42.98 4.14 7.06
CA TYR A 15 -42.23 4.80 6.01
C TYR A 15 -41.02 3.95 5.63
N ASP A 16 -41.20 3.19 4.55
CA ASP A 16 -40.13 2.83 3.63
C ASP A 16 -39.55 4.11 3.02
N THR A 17 -38.25 4.38 3.21
CA THR A 17 -37.38 4.86 2.12
C THR A 17 -35.91 4.62 2.51
N PRO A 18 -35.15 3.83 1.73
CA PRO A 18 -33.72 3.65 1.92
C PRO A 18 -32.94 4.87 1.43
N SER A 19 -32.08 5.42 2.28
CA SER A 19 -31.11 6.44 1.88
C SER A 19 -29.90 5.80 1.17
N PRO A 20 -29.41 6.39 0.06
CA PRO A 20 -28.45 5.77 -0.84
C PRO A 20 -27.02 5.86 -0.29
N SER A 21 -26.37 4.71 -0.14
CA SER A 21 -24.91 4.63 0.00
C SER A 21 -24.28 4.94 -1.36
N ILE A 22 -23.78 6.16 -1.51
CA ILE A 22 -23.05 6.61 -2.70
C ILE A 22 -21.64 6.00 -2.71
N ASP A 23 -21.44 5.16 -3.73
CA ASP A 23 -20.27 4.89 -4.55
C ASP A 23 -18.97 4.34 -3.93
N GLU A 24 -18.90 3.01 -3.97
CA GLU A 24 -17.72 2.24 -4.36
C GLU A 24 -17.13 2.74 -5.69
N SER A 25 -15.92 3.29 -5.65
CA SER A 25 -15.15 3.59 -6.87
C SER A 25 -14.62 2.29 -7.50
N ASN A 26 -15.45 1.67 -8.34
CA ASN A 26 -15.05 0.61 -9.25
C ASN A 26 -14.14 1.18 -10.36
N ARG A 27 -12.83 0.96 -10.27
CA ARG A 27 -11.92 1.10 -11.44
C ARG A 27 -12.15 -0.07 -12.40
N LYS A 28 -13.15 0.05 -13.27
CA LYS A 28 -13.23 -0.69 -14.53
C LYS A 28 -12.75 0.21 -15.66
N ARG A 29 -11.56 -0.05 -16.19
CA ARG A 29 -11.12 0.50 -17.48
C ARG A 29 -11.74 -0.38 -18.57
N ALA A 30 -12.79 0.12 -19.23
CA ALA A 30 -13.24 -0.38 -20.51
C ALA A 30 -12.55 0.43 -21.60
N TRP A 31 -11.87 -0.26 -22.52
CA TRP A 31 -11.41 0.30 -23.79
C TRP A 31 -12.38 -0.15 -24.88
N THR A 32 -12.85 0.80 -25.67
CA THR A 32 -13.48 0.56 -26.97
C THR A 32 -12.81 1.49 -27.98
N ASP A 33 -12.16 0.89 -28.97
CA ASP A 33 -11.96 1.44 -30.33
C ASP A 33 -13.35 1.76 -30.93
N GLU A 34 -13.59 2.67 -31.88
CA GLU A 34 -12.87 3.03 -33.10
C GLU A 34 -13.57 4.29 -33.68
N ASP A 35 -12.82 5.31 -34.14
CA ASP A 35 -13.03 6.04 -35.41
C ASP A 35 -12.18 7.34 -35.52
N ASN A 36 -11.43 7.38 -36.63
CA ASN A 36 -10.39 8.33 -37.10
C ASN A 36 -10.94 9.75 -37.49
N PRO A 37 -10.13 10.75 -37.95
CA PRO A 37 -8.70 10.76 -38.28
C PRO A 37 -7.83 11.94 -37.76
N ASP A 38 -6.53 11.68 -37.83
CA ASP A 38 -5.32 12.52 -37.73
C ASP A 38 -5.37 13.92 -38.41
N PRO A 39 -4.48 14.89 -38.06
CA PRO A 39 -3.06 14.77 -38.44
C PRO A 39 -2.00 15.31 -37.45
N LYS A 40 -0.97 14.48 -37.25
CA LYS A 40 0.48 14.79 -37.36
C LYS A 40 1.00 16.07 -36.70
N ARG A 41 1.77 15.91 -35.62
CA ARG A 41 2.97 16.72 -35.37
C ARG A 41 4.16 15.85 -34.99
N LEU A 42 5.18 15.90 -35.85
CA LEU A 42 6.52 15.39 -35.59
C LEU A 42 7.11 16.10 -34.37
N CYS A 43 7.65 15.34 -33.43
CA CYS A 43 8.62 15.84 -32.47
C CYS A 43 9.87 14.96 -32.58
N THR A 44 10.90 15.49 -33.25
CA THR A 44 12.25 14.93 -33.31
C THR A 44 12.99 15.28 -32.01
N THR A 45 13.27 14.28 -31.19
CA THR A 45 14.28 14.38 -30.13
C THR A 45 15.58 13.76 -30.61
N THR A 46 16.54 14.61 -30.94
CA THR A 46 17.94 14.26 -31.13
C THR A 46 18.56 14.00 -29.76
N THR A 47 19.04 12.78 -29.51
CA THR A 47 19.91 12.51 -28.35
C THR A 47 21.12 11.73 -28.84
N THR A 48 22.25 12.42 -28.83
CA THR A 48 23.57 11.90 -29.17
C THR A 48 24.08 11.11 -27.96
N SER A 49 24.03 9.78 -28.02
CA SER A 49 24.73 8.91 -27.07
C SER A 49 25.67 7.99 -27.83
N THR A 50 26.94 8.38 -27.88
CA THR A 50 28.08 7.52 -28.19
C THR A 50 28.27 6.52 -27.05
N SER A 51 27.61 5.37 -27.18
CA SER A 51 27.92 4.16 -26.43
C SER A 51 27.87 3.01 -27.43
N THR A 52 28.99 2.31 -27.59
CA THR A 52 29.19 1.25 -28.56
C THR A 52 28.15 0.15 -28.41
N ASN A 53 27.19 0.14 -29.33
CA ASN A 53 26.21 -0.92 -29.55
C ASN A 53 26.91 -2.29 -29.71
N LYS A 54 26.76 -3.13 -28.69
CA LYS A 54 26.76 -4.59 -28.83
C LYS A 54 25.35 -5.11 -28.53
N CYS A 55 24.38 -4.70 -29.34
CA CYS A 55 23.08 -5.36 -29.43
C CYS A 55 23.02 -6.04 -30.79
N TYR A 56 23.64 -7.21 -30.92
CA TYR A 56 23.52 -8.03 -32.13
C TYR A 56 22.32 -8.98 -31.99
N LEU A 57 21.48 -9.01 -33.04
CA LEU A 57 20.39 -9.96 -33.30
C LEU A 57 19.07 -9.80 -32.50
N VAL A 58 18.46 -8.61 -32.52
CA VAL A 58 16.98 -8.53 -32.42
C VAL A 58 16.41 -8.29 -33.81
N SER A 59 16.44 -9.33 -34.65
CA SER A 59 15.74 -9.33 -35.94
C SER A 59 14.23 -9.10 -35.71
N GLN A 60 13.63 -8.32 -36.61
CA GLN A 60 12.23 -7.92 -36.63
C GLN A 60 11.25 -9.09 -36.89
N ASP A 61 11.74 -10.31 -37.10
CA ASP A 61 10.92 -11.52 -37.24
C ASP A 61 10.61 -12.18 -35.89
N LYS A 62 9.94 -11.46 -34.97
CA LYS A 62 9.45 -12.00 -33.69
C LYS A 62 8.21 -12.88 -33.89
N LYS A 63 8.33 -13.96 -34.67
CA LYS A 63 7.28 -14.99 -34.70
C LYS A 63 7.47 -15.89 -33.48
N LEU A 64 6.50 -15.86 -32.56
CA LEU A 64 6.38 -16.87 -31.50
C LEU A 64 6.40 -18.27 -32.13
N PRO A 65 6.99 -19.28 -31.47
CA PRO A 65 6.83 -20.66 -31.91
C PRO A 65 5.35 -20.97 -32.11
N GLN A 66 4.99 -21.49 -33.29
CA GLN A 66 3.58 -21.67 -33.69
C GLN A 66 2.79 -22.49 -32.67
N ILE A 67 3.46 -23.47 -32.02
CA ILE A 67 2.89 -24.29 -30.95
C ILE A 67 2.46 -23.43 -29.76
N LEU A 68 3.34 -22.52 -29.32
CA LEU A 68 3.04 -21.60 -28.23
C LEU A 68 1.93 -20.62 -28.61
N GLN A 69 2.03 -19.99 -29.79
CA GLN A 69 1.00 -19.08 -30.30
C GLN A 69 -0.38 -19.76 -30.34
N ASN A 70 -0.45 -20.99 -30.83
CA ASN A 70 -1.70 -21.77 -30.90
C ASN A 70 -2.23 -22.13 -29.51
N ALA A 71 -1.36 -22.58 -28.59
CA ALA A 71 -1.76 -22.92 -27.22
C ALA A 71 -2.33 -21.70 -26.49
N MET A 72 -1.73 -20.53 -26.67
CA MET A 72 -2.11 -19.30 -25.97
C MET A 72 -3.33 -18.63 -26.59
N ASN A 73 -3.45 -18.62 -27.92
CA ASN A 73 -4.64 -18.13 -28.62
C ASN A 73 -5.89 -18.93 -28.22
N ARG A 74 -5.77 -20.27 -28.09
CA ARG A 74 -6.87 -21.13 -27.60
C ARG A 74 -7.33 -20.77 -26.18
N LYS A 75 -6.49 -20.09 -25.39
CA LYS A 75 -6.75 -19.74 -23.99
C LYS A 75 -7.00 -18.23 -23.79
N GLY A 76 -6.94 -17.43 -24.85
CA GLY A 76 -7.17 -15.98 -24.80
C GLY A 76 -6.08 -15.17 -24.08
N ILE A 77 -4.86 -15.72 -23.93
CA ILE A 77 -3.79 -15.06 -23.16
C ILE A 77 -2.85 -14.27 -24.09
N LYS A 78 -2.68 -12.97 -23.86
CA LYS A 78 -1.77 -12.07 -24.62
C LYS A 78 -0.34 -12.14 -24.06
N VAL A 79 0.43 -13.18 -24.43
CA VAL A 79 1.79 -13.41 -23.87
C VAL A 79 2.93 -12.96 -24.78
N LEU A 80 2.63 -12.56 -26.02
CA LEU A 80 3.65 -12.07 -26.94
C LEU A 80 4.45 -10.88 -26.37
N SER A 81 3.79 -9.97 -25.64
CA SER A 81 4.47 -8.86 -24.97
C SER A 81 5.43 -9.38 -23.89
N ALA A 82 4.95 -10.20 -22.96
CA ALA A 82 5.77 -10.78 -21.90
C ALA A 82 6.96 -11.57 -22.46
N PHE A 83 6.74 -12.47 -23.42
CA PHE A 83 7.80 -13.25 -24.06
C PHE A 83 8.86 -12.36 -24.72
N THR A 84 8.42 -11.29 -25.39
CA THR A 84 9.30 -10.32 -26.02
C THR A 84 10.09 -9.51 -24.99
N ASP A 85 9.45 -9.12 -23.89
CA ASP A 85 10.05 -8.38 -22.79
C ASP A 85 11.08 -9.23 -22.03
N PHE A 86 10.88 -10.55 -21.93
CA PHE A 86 11.86 -11.48 -21.36
C PHE A 86 13.16 -11.49 -22.17
N LEU A 87 13.05 -11.70 -23.48
CA LEU A 87 14.21 -11.83 -24.35
C LEU A 87 14.95 -10.50 -24.57
N SER A 88 14.27 -9.36 -24.46
CA SER A 88 14.90 -8.05 -24.62
C SER A 88 15.79 -7.64 -23.44
N LYS A 89 15.63 -8.30 -22.28
CA LYS A 89 16.37 -7.98 -21.05
C LYS A 89 17.64 -8.81 -20.84
N VAL A 90 17.94 -9.77 -21.73
CA VAL A 90 19.12 -10.63 -21.62
C VAL A 90 20.04 -10.47 -22.83
N GLU A 91 21.34 -10.44 -22.59
CA GLU A 91 22.34 -10.47 -23.66
C GLU A 91 22.41 -11.87 -24.27
N ILE A 92 22.07 -11.98 -25.55
CA ILE A 92 22.11 -13.24 -26.30
C ILE A 92 23.40 -13.27 -27.12
N LYS A 93 24.30 -14.19 -26.78
CA LYS A 93 25.65 -14.28 -27.37
C LYS A 93 25.70 -15.17 -28.62
N SER A 94 24.69 -16.01 -28.83
CA SER A 94 24.64 -16.95 -29.96
C SER A 94 23.21 -17.38 -30.31
N GLU A 95 23.00 -17.84 -31.55
CA GLU A 95 21.71 -18.38 -31.98
C GLU A 95 21.34 -19.69 -31.24
N ALA A 96 22.33 -20.48 -30.83
CA ALA A 96 22.12 -21.66 -30.01
C ALA A 96 21.55 -21.29 -28.62
N GLN A 97 22.12 -20.26 -27.98
CA GLN A 97 21.62 -19.73 -26.71
C GLN A 97 20.21 -19.15 -26.87
N ARG A 98 19.96 -18.42 -27.96
CA ARG A 98 18.62 -17.90 -28.30
C ARG A 98 17.59 -19.03 -28.38
N THR A 99 17.92 -20.09 -29.11
CA THR A 99 17.06 -21.26 -29.28
C THR A 99 16.79 -21.96 -27.95
N LEU A 100 17.81 -22.12 -27.11
CA LEU A 100 17.67 -22.66 -25.76
C LEU A 100 16.69 -21.82 -24.92
N TYR A 101 16.84 -20.50 -24.93
CA TYR A 101 15.98 -19.59 -24.17
C TYR A 101 14.53 -19.65 -24.67
N ILE A 102 14.33 -19.67 -25.99
CA ILE A 102 13.01 -19.81 -26.61
C ILE A 102 12.35 -21.14 -26.21
N ASN A 103 13.11 -22.24 -26.20
CA ASN A 103 12.59 -23.56 -25.81
C ASN A 103 12.15 -23.57 -24.33
N LYS A 104 12.96 -22.98 -23.45
CA LYS A 104 12.64 -22.88 -22.01
C LYS A 104 11.40 -22.04 -21.73
N LEU A 105 11.29 -20.87 -22.35
CA LEU A 105 10.09 -20.04 -22.25
C LEU A 105 8.87 -20.77 -22.82
N THR A 106 9.03 -21.48 -23.94
CA THR A 106 7.94 -22.26 -24.55
C THR A 106 7.45 -23.36 -23.62
N LEU A 107 8.37 -24.16 -23.09
CA LEU A 107 8.07 -25.22 -22.11
C LEU A 107 7.29 -24.65 -20.93
N PHE A 108 7.82 -23.57 -20.36
CA PHE A 108 7.23 -22.88 -19.22
C PHE A 108 5.80 -22.37 -19.50
N PHE A 109 5.60 -21.57 -20.55
CA PHE A 109 4.30 -20.97 -20.85
C PHE A 109 3.23 -21.99 -21.27
N ILE A 110 3.62 -23.10 -21.92
CA ILE A 110 2.69 -24.20 -22.23
C ILE A 110 2.15 -24.81 -20.93
N ASN A 111 3.04 -25.12 -19.97
CA ASN A 111 2.63 -25.70 -18.69
C ASN A 111 1.71 -24.77 -17.88
N ILE A 112 1.97 -23.46 -17.91
CA ILE A 112 1.08 -22.44 -17.31
C ILE A 112 -0.28 -22.42 -18.00
N ALA A 113 -0.31 -22.41 -19.33
CA ALA A 113 -1.55 -22.32 -20.12
C ALA A 113 -2.45 -23.55 -19.91
N ASP A 114 -1.85 -24.73 -19.75
CA ASP A 114 -2.57 -25.98 -19.52
C ASP A 114 -3.27 -25.99 -18.16
N LYS A 115 -2.62 -25.45 -17.12
CA LYS A 115 -3.18 -25.38 -15.77
C LYS A 115 -4.17 -24.25 -15.52
N LYS A 116 -4.45 -23.41 -16.54
CA LYS A 116 -5.33 -22.22 -16.43
C LYS A 116 -4.87 -21.26 -15.31
N VAL A 117 -3.56 -21.14 -15.12
CA VAL A 117 -2.99 -20.19 -14.16
C VAL A 117 -3.39 -18.78 -14.57
N LYS A 118 -4.11 -18.08 -13.69
CA LYS A 118 -4.56 -16.70 -13.94
C LYS A 118 -3.55 -15.66 -13.47
N ASP A 119 -2.65 -16.05 -12.58
CA ASP A 119 -1.72 -15.16 -11.92
C ASP A 119 -0.31 -15.31 -12.49
N THR A 120 0.11 -14.32 -13.27
CA THR A 120 1.48 -14.21 -13.81
C THR A 120 2.31 -13.16 -13.06
N GLY A 121 1.80 -12.63 -11.93
CA GLY A 121 2.43 -11.55 -11.17
C GLY A 121 3.83 -11.92 -10.68
N PHE A 122 4.01 -13.20 -10.32
CA PHE A 122 5.31 -13.78 -9.95
C PHE A 122 6.39 -13.51 -10.99
N PHE A 123 6.06 -13.72 -12.26
CA PHE A 123 7.03 -13.54 -13.33
C PHE A 123 7.30 -12.07 -13.60
N THR A 124 6.30 -11.19 -13.50
CA THR A 124 6.54 -9.75 -13.62
C THR A 124 7.46 -9.20 -12.52
N SER A 125 7.40 -9.75 -11.30
CA SER A 125 8.34 -9.39 -10.23
C SER A 125 9.71 -10.06 -10.37
N MET A 126 9.78 -11.32 -10.84
CA MET A 126 11.06 -12.00 -11.13
C MET A 126 11.84 -11.32 -12.27
N LEU A 127 11.12 -10.68 -13.19
CA LEU A 127 11.63 -10.03 -14.40
C LEU A 127 12.33 -8.68 -14.17
N ASP A 128 12.40 -8.19 -12.94
CA ASP A 128 12.93 -6.84 -12.69
C ASP A 128 14.46 -6.76 -12.86
N ALA A 129 15.17 -7.90 -12.74
CA ALA A 129 16.62 -7.95 -12.73
C ALA A 129 17.19 -8.98 -13.71
N GLN A 130 18.18 -8.55 -14.49
CA GLN A 130 18.83 -9.37 -15.53
C GLN A 130 19.39 -10.69 -14.98
N HIS A 131 20.05 -10.66 -13.82
CA HIS A 131 20.65 -11.87 -13.21
C HIS A 131 19.60 -12.95 -12.90
N LYS A 132 18.39 -12.56 -12.46
CA LYS A 132 17.29 -13.52 -12.21
C LYS A 132 16.84 -14.19 -13.49
N ILE A 133 16.79 -13.46 -14.59
CA ILE A 133 16.42 -14.00 -15.91
C ILE A 133 17.50 -15.00 -16.38
N GLU A 134 18.77 -14.67 -16.18
CA GLU A 134 19.88 -15.59 -16.49
C GLU A 134 19.82 -16.86 -15.63
N THR A 135 19.56 -16.73 -14.32
CA THR A 135 19.34 -17.86 -13.40
C THR A 135 18.19 -18.74 -13.87
N PHE A 136 17.05 -18.17 -14.27
CA PHE A 136 15.92 -18.92 -14.82
C PHE A 136 16.34 -19.76 -16.05
N PHE A 137 17.12 -19.16 -16.95
CA PHE A 137 17.59 -19.88 -18.14
C PHE A 137 18.63 -20.95 -17.83
N ASN A 138 19.22 -20.96 -16.65
CA ASN A 138 20.13 -22.01 -16.19
C ASN A 138 19.39 -23.18 -15.48
N PHE A 139 18.12 -23.03 -15.13
CA PHE A 139 17.32 -24.10 -14.52
C PHE A 139 17.13 -25.31 -15.43
N SER A 140 17.06 -26.51 -14.86
CA SER A 140 16.68 -27.70 -15.64
C SER A 140 15.25 -27.58 -16.15
N ASP A 141 14.94 -28.32 -17.22
CA ASP A 141 13.57 -28.36 -17.76
C ASP A 141 12.56 -28.89 -16.70
N GLU A 142 12.98 -29.83 -15.87
CA GLU A 142 12.20 -30.32 -14.73
C GLU A 142 11.88 -29.20 -13.73
N HIS A 143 12.88 -28.39 -13.38
CA HIS A 143 12.70 -27.27 -12.45
C HIS A 143 11.75 -26.22 -13.04
N ILE A 144 11.87 -25.91 -14.34
CA ILE A 144 10.95 -25.00 -15.03
C ILE A 144 9.50 -25.51 -14.98
N VAL A 145 9.31 -26.82 -15.17
CA VAL A 145 7.99 -27.47 -15.08
C VAL A 145 7.44 -27.40 -13.66
N GLN A 146 8.27 -27.65 -12.64
CA GLN A 146 7.88 -27.52 -11.22
C GLN A 146 7.43 -26.09 -10.87
N ILE A 147 8.17 -25.08 -11.33
CA ILE A 147 7.77 -23.67 -11.19
C ILE A 147 6.40 -23.45 -11.86
N ALA A 148 6.22 -23.88 -13.10
CA ALA A 148 4.97 -23.67 -13.84
C ALA A 148 3.75 -24.34 -13.18
N PHE A 149 3.94 -25.43 -12.44
CA PHE A 149 2.87 -26.16 -11.76
C PHE A 149 2.52 -25.66 -10.37
N THR A 150 3.38 -24.88 -9.74
CA THR A 150 3.17 -24.43 -8.37
C THR A 150 2.01 -23.43 -8.32
N GLN A 151 1.05 -23.60 -7.41
CA GLN A 151 -0.12 -22.72 -7.29
C GLN A 151 -0.61 -22.66 -5.84
N PRO A 152 -0.96 -21.47 -5.31
CA PRO A 152 -0.98 -20.17 -5.97
C PRO A 152 0.40 -19.52 -6.08
N MET A 153 0.63 -18.80 -7.18
CA MET A 153 1.92 -18.15 -7.51
C MET A 153 2.19 -16.87 -6.72
N LEU A 154 1.17 -16.07 -6.42
CA LEU A 154 1.36 -14.77 -5.76
C LEU A 154 1.94 -14.86 -4.35
N PRO A 155 1.53 -15.81 -3.48
CA PRO A 155 2.17 -15.98 -2.18
C PRO A 155 3.64 -16.38 -2.30
N LEU A 156 3.99 -17.31 -3.20
CA LEU A 156 5.38 -17.67 -3.49
C LEU A 156 6.17 -16.45 -3.98
N SER A 157 5.60 -15.70 -4.91
CA SER A 157 6.20 -14.45 -5.41
C SER A 157 6.49 -13.44 -4.34
N SER A 158 5.58 -13.35 -3.37
CA SER A 158 5.71 -12.39 -2.27
C SER A 158 6.87 -12.84 -1.38
N MET A 159 6.98 -14.14 -1.09
CA MET A 159 8.12 -14.67 -0.33
C MET A 159 9.46 -14.33 -1.01
N TYR A 160 9.56 -14.47 -2.34
CA TYR A 160 10.80 -14.17 -3.08
C TYR A 160 10.92 -12.73 -3.65
N HIS A 161 10.17 -11.74 -3.12
CA HIS A 161 10.11 -10.40 -3.72
C HIS A 161 11.49 -9.70 -3.85
N HIS A 162 12.45 -10.05 -2.99
CA HIS A 162 13.84 -9.54 -3.04
C HIS A 162 14.91 -10.64 -2.99
N ALA A 163 14.49 -11.90 -3.01
CA ALA A 163 15.41 -13.04 -3.05
C ALA A 163 15.68 -13.47 -4.50
N ASP A 164 16.63 -14.39 -4.66
CA ASP A 164 16.86 -15.09 -5.93
C ASP A 164 15.66 -15.96 -6.32
N LEU A 165 15.73 -16.61 -7.48
CA LEU A 165 14.67 -17.53 -7.87
C LEU A 165 14.69 -18.79 -6.99
N PRO A 166 13.53 -19.29 -6.55
CA PRO A 166 13.50 -20.47 -5.71
C PRO A 166 14.15 -21.66 -6.42
N GLU A 167 14.97 -22.42 -5.71
CA GLU A 167 15.49 -23.71 -6.14
C GLU A 167 14.39 -24.78 -6.13
N GLY A 168 14.64 -25.91 -6.81
CA GLY A 168 13.64 -26.97 -6.96
C GLY A 168 13.17 -27.54 -5.62
N TRP A 169 14.06 -27.65 -4.63
CA TRP A 169 13.70 -28.13 -3.30
C TRP A 169 12.85 -27.09 -2.52
N GLU A 170 13.06 -25.79 -2.72
CA GLU A 170 12.24 -24.72 -2.10
C GLU A 170 10.82 -24.74 -2.65
N ILE A 171 10.67 -25.00 -3.95
CA ILE A 171 9.36 -25.21 -4.59
C ILE A 171 8.69 -26.46 -4.03
N GLU A 172 9.44 -27.53 -3.83
CA GLU A 172 8.92 -28.75 -3.22
C GLU A 172 8.47 -28.49 -1.77
N CYS A 173 9.26 -27.74 -1.00
CA CYS A 173 8.92 -27.28 0.35
C CYS A 173 7.64 -26.44 0.34
N PHE A 174 7.51 -25.48 -0.58
CA PHE A 174 6.31 -24.66 -0.71
C PHE A 174 5.09 -25.50 -1.08
N ASN A 175 5.21 -26.45 -2.01
CA ASN A 175 4.12 -27.35 -2.37
C ASN A 175 3.70 -28.26 -1.20
N LYS A 176 4.66 -28.76 -0.41
CA LYS A 176 4.38 -29.49 0.84
C LYS A 176 3.63 -28.60 1.84
N LEU A 177 4.09 -27.36 2.01
CA LEU A 177 3.46 -26.36 2.87
C LEU A 177 2.00 -26.11 2.48
N LEU A 178 1.68 -26.02 1.19
CA LEU A 178 0.30 -25.85 0.72
C LEU A 178 -0.63 -27.01 1.07
N THR A 179 -0.11 -28.20 1.40
CA THR A 179 -0.90 -29.36 1.83
C THR A 179 -1.02 -29.49 3.33
N MET A 180 -0.33 -28.64 4.11
CA MET A 180 -0.35 -28.69 5.56
C MET A 180 -1.76 -28.41 6.10
N PRO A 181 -2.29 -29.25 7.01
CA PRO A 181 -3.64 -29.10 7.58
C PRO A 181 -3.92 -27.71 8.13
N GLN A 182 -2.90 -27.00 8.60
CA GLN A 182 -3.04 -25.71 9.26
C GLN A 182 -3.26 -24.55 8.27
N LEU A 183 -2.89 -24.75 7.00
CA LEU A 183 -3.29 -23.86 5.90
C LEU A 183 -4.59 -24.32 5.23
N GLN A 184 -5.20 -25.43 5.67
CA GLN A 184 -6.50 -25.87 5.19
C GLN A 184 -7.65 -25.36 6.07
N GLU A 185 -8.79 -25.15 5.43
CA GLU A 185 -10.08 -24.82 6.03
C GLU A 185 -11.16 -25.56 5.25
N GLY A 186 -11.88 -26.47 5.92
CA GLY A 186 -12.85 -27.36 5.24
C GLY A 186 -12.22 -28.25 4.16
N GLY A 187 -10.95 -28.66 4.34
CA GLY A 187 -10.21 -29.49 3.36
C GLY A 187 -9.77 -28.73 2.11
N ARG A 188 -9.82 -27.40 2.12
CA ARG A 188 -9.33 -26.54 1.03
C ARG A 188 -8.33 -25.52 1.55
N LEU A 189 -7.40 -25.10 0.68
CA LEU A 189 -6.40 -24.10 1.03
C LEU A 189 -7.07 -22.77 1.43
N SER A 190 -6.80 -22.31 2.65
CA SER A 190 -7.27 -21.03 3.19
C SER A 190 -6.38 -19.91 2.65
N LEU A 191 -6.86 -19.24 1.60
CA LEU A 191 -6.16 -18.10 0.98
C LEU A 191 -5.83 -16.97 1.97
N PRO A 192 -6.70 -16.63 2.96
CA PRO A 192 -6.36 -15.63 3.97
C PRO A 192 -5.12 -16.02 4.79
N ARG A 193 -5.06 -17.27 5.29
CA ARG A 193 -3.91 -17.76 6.08
C ARG A 193 -2.63 -17.76 5.25
N LEU A 194 -2.69 -18.23 4.01
CA LEU A 194 -1.54 -18.24 3.11
C LEU A 194 -1.08 -16.82 2.77
N LYS A 195 -2.01 -15.88 2.56
CA LYS A 195 -1.68 -14.47 2.31
C LYS A 195 -0.97 -13.83 3.52
N SER A 196 -1.46 -14.09 4.73
CA SER A 196 -0.81 -13.62 5.95
C SER A 196 0.57 -14.22 6.12
N LEU A 197 0.74 -15.52 5.85
CA LEU A 197 2.04 -16.18 5.88
C LEU A 197 3.00 -15.57 4.85
N SER A 198 2.58 -15.39 3.61
CA SER A 198 3.43 -14.76 2.59
C SER A 198 3.78 -13.30 2.87
N SER A 199 2.94 -12.58 3.61
CA SER A 199 3.25 -11.23 4.07
C SER A 199 4.31 -11.26 5.17
N ILE A 200 4.18 -12.15 6.16
CA ILE A 200 5.16 -12.33 7.23
C ILE A 200 6.55 -12.66 6.67
N PHE A 201 6.58 -13.55 5.67
CA PHE A 201 7.79 -14.00 4.99
C PHE A 201 8.07 -13.21 3.69
N LEU A 202 7.55 -11.98 3.53
CA LEU A 202 7.80 -11.16 2.34
C LEU A 202 9.30 -10.87 2.17
N GLY A 203 9.89 -11.30 1.06
CA GLY A 203 11.34 -11.19 0.87
C GLY A 203 12.16 -12.15 1.74
N CYS A 204 11.51 -13.12 2.39
CA CYS A 204 12.14 -14.23 3.10
C CYS A 204 11.99 -15.52 2.27
N GLU A 205 12.90 -16.48 2.47
CA GLU A 205 12.78 -17.82 1.91
C GLU A 205 11.50 -18.54 2.39
N VAL A 206 11.15 -19.67 1.78
CA VAL A 206 9.99 -20.48 2.19
C VAL A 206 10.16 -20.91 3.65
N PRO A 207 9.16 -20.69 4.53
CA PRO A 207 9.26 -21.08 5.93
C PRO A 207 9.47 -22.58 6.07
N ASP A 208 10.37 -22.95 6.98
CA ASP A 208 10.65 -24.34 7.28
C ASP A 208 9.58 -24.97 8.21
N GLN A 209 9.82 -26.20 8.65
CA GLN A 209 8.89 -26.88 9.57
C GLN A 209 8.75 -26.13 10.91
N TRP A 210 9.84 -25.59 11.46
CA TRP A 210 9.82 -24.87 12.73
C TRP A 210 9.05 -23.55 12.63
N ASP A 211 9.21 -22.83 11.54
CA ASP A 211 8.43 -21.64 11.23
C ASP A 211 6.94 -21.97 11.14
N MET A 212 6.58 -23.09 10.50
CA MET A 212 5.19 -23.53 10.43
C MET A 212 4.63 -23.91 11.80
N GLU A 213 5.42 -24.56 12.66
CA GLU A 213 5.02 -24.84 14.05
C GLU A 213 4.78 -23.53 14.83
N ARG A 214 5.64 -22.53 14.67
CA ARG A 214 5.46 -21.19 15.28
C ARG A 214 4.24 -20.47 14.73
N PHE A 215 4.03 -20.51 13.41
CA PHE A 215 2.85 -19.93 12.77
C PHE A 215 1.57 -20.58 13.31
N ASN A 216 1.60 -21.89 13.54
CA ASN A 216 0.45 -22.60 14.10
C ASN A 216 0.17 -22.24 15.55
N LYS A 217 1.22 -22.04 16.37
CA LYS A 217 1.08 -21.50 17.71
C LYS A 217 0.47 -20.10 17.67
N LEU A 218 0.95 -19.25 16.76
CA LEU A 218 0.42 -17.90 16.51
C LEU A 218 -1.07 -17.93 16.20
N LEU A 219 -1.52 -18.77 15.25
CA LEU A 219 -2.93 -18.86 14.88
C LEU A 219 -3.84 -19.27 16.04
N LYS A 220 -3.32 -20.04 17.02
CA LYS A 220 -4.08 -20.50 18.19
C LYS A 220 -4.11 -19.51 19.36
N LEU A 221 -3.48 -18.35 19.22
CA LEU A 221 -3.47 -17.35 20.28
C LEU A 221 -4.88 -16.88 20.60
N PRO A 222 -5.28 -16.82 21.89
CA PRO A 222 -6.64 -16.39 22.27
C PRO A 222 -7.03 -15.03 21.68
N LEU A 223 -6.07 -14.11 21.52
CA LEU A 223 -6.33 -12.80 20.93
C LEU A 223 -6.71 -12.86 19.44
N LEU A 224 -6.30 -13.90 18.71
CA LEU A 224 -6.68 -14.12 17.32
C LEU A 224 -7.94 -14.98 17.18
N GLN A 225 -8.57 -15.36 18.28
CA GLN A 225 -9.76 -16.20 18.29
C GLN A 225 -10.98 -15.37 18.73
N VAL A 226 -12.08 -15.50 18.00
CA VAL A 226 -13.40 -14.96 18.34
C VAL A 226 -14.39 -16.10 18.22
N ASP A 227 -15.05 -16.45 19.33
CA ASP A 227 -15.96 -17.58 19.42
C ASP A 227 -15.36 -18.94 18.99
N GLY A 228 -14.05 -19.11 19.21
CA GLY A 228 -13.29 -20.31 18.84
C GLY A 228 -12.86 -20.37 17.37
N GLU A 229 -13.14 -19.33 16.60
CA GLU A 229 -12.76 -19.20 15.20
C GLU A 229 -11.68 -18.12 15.02
N LEU A 230 -10.84 -18.32 14.00
CA LEU A 230 -9.74 -17.40 13.69
C LEU A 230 -10.27 -16.06 13.14
N ASP A 231 -9.95 -14.97 13.83
CA ASP A 231 -10.24 -13.59 13.43
C ASP A 231 -9.26 -13.14 12.34
N LEU A 232 -9.72 -13.21 11.08
CA LEU A 232 -8.94 -12.82 9.91
C LEU A 232 -8.52 -11.34 9.93
N PRO A 233 -9.37 -10.37 10.32
CA PRO A 233 -8.93 -8.99 10.52
C PRO A 233 -7.71 -8.85 11.46
N ARG A 234 -7.73 -9.51 12.63
CA ARG A 234 -6.60 -9.44 13.57
C ARG A 234 -5.35 -10.10 13.00
N LEU A 235 -5.50 -11.24 12.33
CA LEU A 235 -4.38 -11.89 11.65
C LEU A 235 -3.76 -10.99 10.57
N ASN A 236 -4.59 -10.30 9.76
CA ASN A 236 -4.11 -9.37 8.73
C ASN A 236 -3.30 -8.20 9.31
N TYR A 237 -3.74 -7.65 10.44
CA TYR A 237 -3.00 -6.58 11.11
C TYR A 237 -1.68 -7.10 11.69
N LEU A 238 -1.67 -8.30 12.27
CA LEU A 238 -0.46 -8.90 12.79
C LEU A 238 0.55 -9.24 11.67
N SER A 239 0.08 -9.78 10.54
CA SER A 239 0.95 -10.04 9.39
C SER A 239 1.51 -8.75 8.79
N SER A 240 0.76 -7.64 8.86
CA SER A 240 1.27 -6.32 8.46
C SER A 240 2.42 -5.84 9.36
N ILE A 241 2.33 -6.05 10.68
CA ILE A 241 3.42 -5.70 11.62
C ILE A 241 4.68 -6.51 11.30
N LEU A 242 4.48 -7.81 11.05
CA LEU A 242 5.55 -8.77 10.77
C LEU A 242 5.98 -8.80 9.30
N ASN A 243 5.51 -7.86 8.46
CA ASN A 243 5.67 -7.95 7.01
C ASN A 243 7.16 -7.96 6.59
N GLY A 244 7.63 -9.12 6.11
CA GLY A 244 9.03 -9.35 5.74
C GLY A 244 10.00 -9.41 6.92
N CYS A 245 9.50 -9.62 8.14
CA CYS A 245 10.32 -9.77 9.35
C CYS A 245 10.45 -11.24 9.78
N GLY A 246 9.71 -12.16 9.17
CA GLY A 246 9.57 -13.53 9.65
C GLY A 246 8.78 -13.61 10.96
N LEU A 247 8.74 -14.80 11.55
CA LEU A 247 8.10 -15.03 12.85
C LEU A 247 9.08 -14.75 13.99
N PRO A 248 8.67 -13.97 15.01
CA PRO A 248 9.49 -13.77 16.20
C PRO A 248 9.56 -15.07 17.03
N ASP A 249 10.52 -15.14 17.95
CA ASP A 249 10.56 -16.22 18.93
C ASP A 249 9.35 -16.20 19.89
N GLU A 250 9.15 -17.33 20.57
CA GLU A 250 8.01 -17.54 21.46
C GLU A 250 7.98 -16.56 22.64
N GLU A 251 9.15 -16.19 23.17
CA GLU A 251 9.24 -15.25 24.30
C GLU A 251 8.81 -13.84 23.88
N THR A 252 9.31 -13.37 22.74
CA THR A 252 8.96 -12.05 22.16
C THR A 252 7.48 -11.99 21.82
N MET A 253 6.93 -13.06 21.25
CA MET A 253 5.50 -13.16 20.96
C MET A 253 4.66 -13.08 22.25
N MET A 254 5.00 -13.85 23.29
CA MET A 254 4.29 -13.84 24.58
C MET A 254 4.33 -12.48 25.25
N ARG A 255 5.49 -11.81 25.29
CA ARG A 255 5.60 -10.44 25.82
C ARG A 255 4.72 -9.44 25.07
N PHE A 256 4.65 -9.55 23.75
CA PHE A 256 3.77 -8.71 22.95
C PHE A 256 2.28 -8.98 23.24
N ILE A 257 1.89 -10.24 23.36
CA ILE A 257 0.52 -10.64 23.73
C ILE A 257 0.12 -10.09 25.10
N ASP A 258 0.98 -10.23 26.10
CA ASP A 258 0.76 -9.68 27.44
C ASP A 258 0.55 -8.17 27.39
N THR A 259 1.28 -7.51 26.49
CA THR A 259 1.13 -6.08 26.27
C THR A 259 -0.20 -5.74 25.58
N LEU A 260 -0.66 -6.53 24.62
CA LEU A 260 -1.98 -6.37 23.97
C LEU A 260 -3.15 -6.60 24.95
N ASN A 261 -2.93 -7.39 26.00
CA ASN A 261 -3.92 -7.64 27.06
C ASN A 261 -4.11 -6.46 28.03
N GLN A 262 -3.37 -5.36 27.87
CA GLN A 262 -3.58 -4.18 28.71
C GLN A 262 -4.99 -3.58 28.47
N PRO A 263 -5.73 -3.18 29.52
CA PRO A 263 -7.09 -2.64 29.38
C PRO A 263 -7.20 -1.46 28.40
N ARG A 264 -6.11 -0.68 28.26
CA ARG A 264 -6.00 0.47 27.34
C ARG A 264 -5.95 0.08 25.86
N LEU A 265 -5.74 -1.18 25.53
CA LEU A 265 -5.80 -1.72 24.17
C LEU A 265 -7.09 -2.53 23.92
N GLN A 266 -7.88 -2.74 24.96
CA GLN A 266 -9.14 -3.46 24.90
C GLN A 266 -10.36 -2.53 24.76
N GLU A 267 -11.40 -3.06 24.14
CA GLU A 267 -12.73 -2.49 23.99
C GLU A 267 -13.72 -3.62 24.31
N ASP A 268 -14.58 -3.41 25.31
CA ASP A 268 -15.50 -4.41 25.85
C ASP A 268 -14.84 -5.75 26.22
N GLY A 269 -13.62 -5.68 26.79
CA GLY A 269 -12.85 -6.85 27.22
C GLY A 269 -12.16 -7.61 26.08
N THR A 270 -12.22 -7.11 24.85
CA THR A 270 -11.57 -7.72 23.68
C THR A 270 -10.56 -6.77 23.04
N LEU A 271 -9.56 -7.28 22.32
CA LEU A 271 -8.59 -6.42 21.63
C LEU A 271 -9.29 -5.53 20.59
N SER A 272 -9.18 -4.21 20.76
CA SER A 272 -9.82 -3.23 19.89
C SER A 272 -9.21 -3.26 18.49
N LEU A 273 -10.00 -3.66 17.49
CA LEU A 273 -9.57 -3.71 16.08
C LEU A 273 -9.04 -2.36 15.58
N PRO A 274 -9.66 -1.21 15.88
CA PRO A 274 -9.09 0.10 15.52
C PRO A 274 -7.69 0.34 16.09
N ARG A 275 -7.43 -0.08 17.34
CA ARG A 275 -6.11 0.09 17.99
C ARG A 275 -5.08 -0.87 17.42
N LEU A 276 -5.46 -2.12 17.10
CA LEU A 276 -4.56 -3.06 16.43
C LEU A 276 -4.24 -2.62 15.00
N LYS A 277 -5.23 -2.14 14.25
CA LYS A 277 -5.02 -1.52 12.93
C LYS A 277 -4.01 -0.37 13.02
N SER A 278 -4.16 0.45 14.06
CA SER A 278 -3.27 1.58 14.31
C SER A 278 -1.82 1.14 14.53
N LEU A 279 -1.60 0.14 15.39
CA LEU A 279 -0.29 -0.49 15.58
C LEU A 279 0.27 -1.03 14.26
N SER A 280 -0.54 -1.74 13.48
CA SER A 280 -0.11 -2.34 12.21
C SER A 280 0.32 -1.32 11.15
N SER A 281 -0.24 -0.11 11.20
CA SER A 281 0.16 0.99 10.32
C SER A 281 1.53 1.56 10.72
N ILE A 282 1.77 1.75 12.03
CA ILE A 282 3.03 2.31 12.52
C ILE A 282 4.19 1.33 12.32
N PHE A 283 3.95 0.07 12.66
CA PHE A 283 4.97 -1.00 12.68
C PHE A 283 4.95 -1.85 11.42
N HIS A 284 4.37 -1.34 10.31
CA HIS A 284 4.35 -2.08 9.05
C HIS A 284 5.77 -2.50 8.64
N GLY A 285 6.01 -3.81 8.60
CA GLY A 285 7.32 -4.42 8.29
C GLY A 285 8.46 -4.02 9.23
N ARG A 286 8.14 -3.72 10.49
CA ARG A 286 9.15 -3.37 11.53
C ARG A 286 9.32 -4.46 12.59
N GLY A 287 8.48 -5.50 12.56
CA GLY A 287 8.43 -6.53 13.59
C GLY A 287 7.67 -6.05 14.82
N LEU A 288 7.65 -6.91 15.86
CA LEU A 288 6.91 -6.60 17.08
C LEU A 288 7.62 -5.48 17.87
N PRO A 289 6.89 -4.46 18.35
CA PRO A 289 7.45 -3.43 19.20
C PRO A 289 7.84 -3.98 20.58
N ASP A 290 8.92 -3.44 21.15
CA ASP A 290 9.31 -3.73 22.54
C ASP A 290 8.36 -3.08 23.57
N GLU A 291 8.54 -3.44 24.84
CA GLU A 291 7.68 -2.97 25.94
C GLU A 291 7.72 -1.45 26.11
N GLU A 292 8.88 -0.80 26.00
CA GLU A 292 8.99 0.67 26.13
C GLU A 292 8.31 1.38 24.96
N THR A 293 8.38 0.82 23.76
CA THR A 293 7.68 1.30 22.57
C THR A 293 6.18 1.17 22.73
N MET A 294 5.69 0.05 23.26
CA MET A 294 4.27 -0.12 23.57
C MET A 294 3.79 0.81 24.70
N ARG A 295 4.61 1.04 25.73
CA ARG A 295 4.31 2.02 26.79
C ARG A 295 4.16 3.42 26.21
N ARG A 296 5.02 3.81 25.27
CA ARG A 296 4.91 5.07 24.53
C ARG A 296 3.64 5.12 23.67
N PHE A 297 3.29 4.02 22.99
CA PHE A 297 2.05 3.93 22.23
C PHE A 297 0.83 4.18 23.11
N ILE A 298 0.75 3.50 24.25
CA ILE A 298 -0.38 3.61 25.17
C ILE A 298 -0.47 5.04 25.74
N LYS A 299 0.66 5.66 26.07
CA LYS A 299 0.71 7.07 26.46
C LYS A 299 0.15 7.97 25.36
N LEU A 300 0.49 7.72 24.10
CA LEU A 300 -0.04 8.44 22.95
C LEU A 300 -1.58 8.35 22.89
N LEU A 301 -2.15 7.15 23.07
CA LEU A 301 -3.61 6.94 23.07
C LEU A 301 -4.34 7.68 24.21
N THR A 302 -3.62 8.05 25.27
CA THR A 302 -4.19 8.78 26.42
C THR A 302 -4.08 10.29 26.31
N MET A 303 -3.50 10.81 25.22
CA MET A 303 -3.33 12.26 25.05
C MET A 303 -4.66 12.99 24.95
N PRO A 304 -4.88 14.07 25.73
CA PRO A 304 -6.12 14.86 25.68
C PRO A 304 -6.43 15.38 24.27
N GLN A 305 -5.42 15.74 23.49
CA GLN A 305 -5.55 16.28 22.13
C GLN A 305 -6.08 15.24 21.12
N LEU A 306 -6.02 13.95 21.45
CA LEU A 306 -6.60 12.87 20.64
C LEU A 306 -7.95 12.40 21.19
N GLN A 307 -8.47 13.05 22.23
CA GLN A 307 -9.76 12.72 22.82
C GLN A 307 -10.84 13.71 22.41
N GLU A 308 -12.02 13.18 22.16
CA GLU A 308 -13.24 13.91 21.88
C GLU A 308 -14.30 13.39 22.87
N ASN A 309 -14.81 14.29 23.72
CA ASN A 309 -15.74 13.93 24.80
C ASN A 309 -15.20 12.83 25.75
N GLY A 310 -13.89 12.87 26.06
CA GLY A 310 -13.21 11.90 26.92
C GLY A 310 -13.00 10.51 26.30
N LYS A 311 -13.31 10.34 25.01
CA LYS A 311 -13.07 9.11 24.25
C LYS A 311 -12.02 9.36 23.16
N LEU A 312 -11.23 8.35 22.84
CA LEU A 312 -10.23 8.43 21.77
C LEU A 312 -10.92 8.69 20.41
N SER A 313 -10.60 9.79 19.76
CA SER A 313 -11.09 10.14 18.44
C SER A 313 -10.34 9.33 17.38
N LEU A 314 -10.99 8.31 16.82
CA LEU A 314 -10.40 7.48 15.77
C LEU A 314 -9.97 8.29 14.53
N PRO A 315 -10.71 9.33 14.07
CA PRO A 315 -10.25 10.18 12.99
C PRO A 315 -8.93 10.89 13.29
N LEU A 316 -8.79 11.51 14.48
CA LEU A 316 -7.54 12.17 14.89
C LEU A 316 -6.41 11.17 15.03
N LEU A 317 -6.67 10.01 15.64
CA LEU A 317 -5.69 8.94 15.73
C LEU A 317 -5.23 8.49 14.33
N ASN A 318 -6.14 8.24 13.39
CA ASN A 318 -5.77 7.81 12.04
C ASN A 318 -4.92 8.85 11.30
N SER A 319 -5.25 10.14 11.43
CA SER A 319 -4.42 11.23 10.90
C SER A 319 -3.04 11.27 11.56
N LEU A 320 -2.94 11.03 12.87
CA LEU A 320 -1.64 10.95 13.52
C LEU A 320 -0.80 9.78 12.98
N LEU A 321 -1.41 8.62 12.84
CA LEU A 321 -0.72 7.40 12.43
C LEU A 321 -0.29 7.44 10.97
N SER A 322 -0.98 8.19 10.12
CA SER A 322 -0.56 8.36 8.73
C SER A 322 0.80 9.07 8.63
N ILE A 323 1.17 9.88 9.62
CA ILE A 323 2.49 10.52 9.70
C ILE A 323 3.58 9.48 9.97
N PHE A 324 3.28 8.47 10.80
CA PHE A 324 4.23 7.44 11.24
C PHE A 324 4.18 6.14 10.43
N HIS A 325 3.47 6.12 9.30
CA HIS A 325 3.27 4.91 8.53
C HIS A 325 4.61 4.26 8.15
N GLY A 326 4.85 3.03 8.63
CA GLY A 326 6.10 2.29 8.40
C GLY A 326 7.36 2.85 9.05
N LEU A 327 7.27 3.85 9.93
CA LEU A 327 8.43 4.50 10.57
C LEU A 327 8.66 4.10 12.02
N GLY A 328 7.72 3.37 12.63
CA GLY A 328 7.75 3.11 14.06
C GLY A 328 7.30 4.32 14.89
N LEU A 329 7.30 4.17 16.22
CA LEU A 329 6.92 5.25 17.12
C LEU A 329 8.10 6.21 17.39
N PRO A 330 7.84 7.52 17.38
CA PRO A 330 8.82 8.53 17.75
C PRO A 330 9.29 8.42 19.21
N ASP A 331 10.44 9.01 19.51
CA ASP A 331 10.92 9.17 20.88
C ASP A 331 10.08 10.18 21.69
N LYS A 332 10.30 10.20 23.02
CA LYS A 332 9.55 11.06 23.93
C LYS A 332 9.71 12.56 23.62
N ALA A 333 10.90 12.98 23.18
CA ALA A 333 11.18 14.38 22.86
C ALA A 333 10.41 14.83 21.61
N THR A 334 10.37 13.96 20.61
CA THR A 334 9.68 14.17 19.33
C THR A 334 8.17 14.17 19.52
N ILE A 335 7.61 13.27 20.33
CA ILE A 335 6.19 13.32 20.74
C ILE A 335 5.87 14.65 21.43
N ARG A 336 6.74 15.12 22.33
CA ARG A 336 6.52 16.40 23.04
C ARG A 336 6.49 17.59 22.10
N ARG A 337 7.44 17.69 21.16
CA ARG A 337 7.44 18.74 20.14
C ARG A 337 6.15 18.72 19.31
N PHE A 338 5.70 17.54 18.94
CA PHE A 338 4.47 17.40 18.19
C PHE A 338 3.22 17.77 18.99
N ILE A 339 3.17 17.47 20.30
CA ILE A 339 2.10 17.97 21.18
C ILE A 339 2.05 19.49 21.13
N ASN A 340 3.20 20.16 21.27
CA ASN A 340 3.27 21.61 21.19
C ASN A 340 2.78 22.13 19.82
N LEU A 341 3.09 21.42 18.74
CA LEU A 341 2.58 21.74 17.41
C LEU A 341 1.06 21.62 17.34
N LEU A 342 0.46 20.58 17.92
CA LEU A 342 -0.99 20.41 17.95
C LEU A 342 -1.69 21.52 18.75
N GLU A 343 -1.04 22.07 19.77
CA GLU A 343 -1.58 23.14 20.62
C GLU A 343 -1.55 24.53 19.97
N LEU A 344 -0.99 24.66 18.76
CA LEU A 344 -0.98 25.93 18.03
C LEU A 344 -2.41 26.44 17.81
N PRO A 345 -2.74 27.70 18.17
CA PRO A 345 -4.08 28.26 18.00
C PRO A 345 -4.62 28.14 16.56
N LYS A 346 -3.74 28.19 15.56
CA LYS A 346 -4.13 28.03 14.14
C LYS A 346 -4.58 26.62 13.77
N LEU A 347 -4.23 25.59 14.54
CA LEU A 347 -4.76 24.24 14.37
C LEU A 347 -6.00 23.98 15.23
N GLN A 348 -6.36 24.93 16.10
CA GLN A 348 -7.50 24.82 17.01
C GLN A 348 -8.75 25.51 16.43
N GLU A 349 -9.91 24.98 16.78
CA GLU A 349 -11.24 25.52 16.51
C GLU A 349 -12.03 25.39 17.81
N ASP A 350 -12.48 26.52 18.35
CA ASP A 350 -13.14 26.61 19.67
C ASP A 350 -12.35 25.96 20.82
N GLY A 351 -11.01 26.06 20.77
CA GLY A 351 -10.11 25.49 21.78
C GLY A 351 -9.92 23.97 21.67
N THR A 352 -10.37 23.36 20.57
CA THR A 352 -10.19 21.93 20.28
C THR A 352 -9.46 21.72 18.96
N LEU A 353 -8.71 20.61 18.82
CA LEU A 353 -7.93 20.35 17.61
C LEU A 353 -8.86 20.16 16.41
N SER A 354 -8.77 21.07 15.43
CA SER A 354 -9.61 21.03 14.22
C SER A 354 -9.18 19.85 13.35
N LEU A 355 -10.02 18.81 13.29
CA LEU A 355 -9.77 17.61 12.48
C LEU A 355 -9.46 17.94 11.00
N PRO A 356 -10.20 18.84 10.30
CA PRO A 356 -9.85 19.22 8.94
C PRO A 356 -8.42 19.76 8.81
N ARG A 357 -8.01 20.68 9.68
CA ARG A 357 -6.66 21.29 9.65
C ARG A 357 -5.58 20.26 9.95
N PHE A 358 -5.83 19.43 10.97
CA PHE A 358 -4.91 18.37 11.33
C PHE A 358 -4.78 17.30 10.23
N LYS A 359 -5.87 16.98 9.54
CA LYS A 359 -5.85 16.05 8.41
C LYS A 359 -4.98 16.57 7.27
N SER A 360 -5.08 17.85 6.91
CA SER A 360 -4.21 18.45 5.90
C SER A 360 -2.73 18.36 6.32
N LEU A 361 -2.43 18.64 7.59
CA LEU A 361 -1.07 18.46 8.13
C LEU A 361 -0.59 17.01 8.00
N SER A 362 -1.41 16.06 8.42
CA SER A 362 -1.07 14.63 8.34
C SER A 362 -0.83 14.13 6.91
N SER A 363 -1.48 14.75 5.92
CA SER A 363 -1.28 14.45 4.51
C SER A 363 0.10 14.91 4.03
N ILE A 364 0.54 16.11 4.42
CA ILE A 364 1.86 16.64 4.04
C ILE A 364 2.99 15.74 4.57
N PHE A 365 2.85 15.30 5.82
CA PHE A 365 3.85 14.45 6.49
C PHE A 365 3.60 12.95 6.37
N HIS A 366 2.72 12.52 5.45
CA HIS A 366 2.38 11.10 5.30
C HIS A 366 3.64 10.23 5.07
N GLY A 367 3.88 9.27 5.96
CA GLY A 367 5.05 8.38 5.90
C GLY A 367 6.41 9.09 6.03
N ARG A 368 6.45 10.33 6.51
CA ARG A 368 7.69 11.12 6.71
C ARG A 368 8.11 11.26 8.16
N GLY A 369 7.23 10.91 9.09
CA GLY A 369 7.46 11.07 10.51
C GLY A 369 7.23 12.51 10.94
N LEU A 370 7.53 12.78 12.20
CA LEU A 370 7.33 14.12 12.75
C LEU A 370 8.41 15.08 12.27
N PRO A 371 8.03 16.33 11.97
CA PRO A 371 9.01 17.37 11.66
C PRO A 371 9.95 17.61 12.85
N ASP A 372 11.20 17.95 12.55
CA ASP A 372 12.10 18.51 13.56
C ASP A 372 11.68 19.94 13.95
N GLU A 373 12.41 20.56 14.87
CA GLU A 373 12.11 21.91 15.34
C GLU A 373 12.16 22.96 14.22
N ALA A 374 13.14 22.87 13.31
CA ALA A 374 13.32 23.83 12.23
C ALA A 374 12.19 23.71 11.19
N VAL A 375 11.77 22.49 10.87
CA VAL A 375 10.61 22.21 10.01
C VAL A 375 9.32 22.65 10.70
N THR A 376 9.16 22.43 12.00
CA THR A 376 8.02 22.91 12.80
C THR A 376 7.92 24.44 12.77
N MET A 377 9.02 25.15 12.97
CA MET A 377 9.05 26.62 12.90
C MET A 377 8.73 27.15 11.51
N ARG A 378 9.22 26.47 10.45
CA ARG A 378 8.83 26.80 9.07
C ARG A 378 7.35 26.58 8.82
N PHE A 379 6.77 25.53 9.39
CA PHE A 379 5.33 25.30 9.30
C PHE A 379 4.53 26.41 9.96
N ILE A 380 4.92 26.81 11.17
CA ILE A 380 4.26 27.90 11.90
C ILE A 380 4.28 29.17 11.04
N LYS A 381 5.45 29.53 10.49
CA LYS A 381 5.58 30.67 9.58
C LYS A 381 4.68 30.55 8.35
N LEU A 382 4.62 29.36 7.75
CA LEU A 382 3.72 29.08 6.62
C LEU A 382 2.26 29.34 7.02
N LEU A 383 1.80 28.81 8.16
CA LEU A 383 0.44 29.01 8.67
C LEU A 383 0.14 30.48 9.01
N GLU A 384 1.14 31.33 9.21
CA GLU A 384 0.99 32.76 9.50
C GLU A 384 0.96 33.63 8.23
N LEU A 385 1.28 33.07 7.06
CA LEU A 385 1.28 33.83 5.82
C LEU A 385 -0.12 34.41 5.53
N PRO A 386 -0.23 35.73 5.30
CA PRO A 386 -1.52 36.38 5.02
C PRO A 386 -2.28 35.73 3.87
N GLN A 387 -1.57 35.22 2.87
CA GLN A 387 -2.12 34.57 1.68
C GLN A 387 -2.79 33.22 1.99
N LEU A 388 -2.48 32.57 3.12
CA LEU A 388 -3.19 31.38 3.59
C LEU A 388 -4.33 31.72 4.56
N GLN A 389 -4.56 33.01 4.84
CA GLN A 389 -5.63 33.45 5.72
C GLN A 389 -6.83 33.99 4.92
N GLU A 390 -8.03 33.62 5.37
CA GLU A 390 -9.30 34.17 4.90
C GLU A 390 -10.04 34.70 6.12
N GLY A 391 -10.29 36.01 6.16
CA GLY A 391 -10.89 36.68 7.33
C GLY A 391 -10.07 36.53 8.63
N GLY A 392 -8.74 36.40 8.53
CA GLY A 392 -7.85 36.18 9.68
C GLY A 392 -7.80 34.73 10.20
N THR A 393 -8.53 33.82 9.55
CA THR A 393 -8.56 32.38 9.85
C THR A 393 -7.85 31.60 8.75
N LEU A 394 -7.30 30.43 9.08
CA LEU A 394 -6.59 29.61 8.09
C LEU A 394 -7.57 29.09 7.03
N SER A 395 -7.35 29.42 5.76
CA SER A 395 -8.19 29.00 4.64
C SER A 395 -8.04 27.49 4.41
N LEU A 396 -9.09 26.74 4.78
CA LEU A 396 -9.13 25.28 4.60
C LEU A 396 -8.99 24.84 3.14
N PRO A 397 -9.62 25.50 2.14
CA PRO A 397 -9.41 25.13 0.74
C PRO A 397 -7.95 25.23 0.31
N LEU A 398 -7.26 26.31 0.66
CA LEU A 398 -5.84 26.50 0.33
C LEU A 398 -4.95 25.49 1.04
N LEU A 399 -5.18 25.27 2.33
CA LEU A 399 -4.45 24.27 3.11
C LEU A 399 -4.64 22.86 2.55
N ASN A 400 -5.86 22.50 2.16
CA ASN A 400 -6.17 21.21 1.54
C ASN A 400 -5.44 21.04 0.20
N SER A 401 -5.45 22.05 -0.66
CA SER A 401 -4.74 22.01 -1.94
C SER A 401 -3.24 21.88 -1.75
N LEU A 402 -2.65 22.66 -0.83
CA LEU A 402 -1.24 22.54 -0.48
C LEU A 402 -0.95 21.12 0.05
N SER A 403 -1.79 20.58 0.92
CA SER A 403 -1.61 19.23 1.45
C SER A 403 -1.75 18.10 0.44
N SER A 404 -2.51 18.31 -0.64
CA SER A 404 -2.61 17.36 -1.74
C SER A 404 -1.35 17.40 -2.62
N ILE A 405 -0.89 18.60 -2.97
CA ILE A 405 0.31 18.79 -3.81
C ILE A 405 1.55 18.22 -3.13
N PHE A 406 1.70 18.48 -1.82
CA PHE A 406 2.83 18.04 -1.01
C PHE A 406 2.55 16.75 -0.22
N HIS A 407 1.55 15.96 -0.63
CA HIS A 407 1.21 14.71 0.03
C HIS A 407 2.44 13.78 0.13
N GLY A 408 2.82 13.42 1.36
CA GLY A 408 3.98 12.57 1.64
C GLY A 408 5.32 13.14 1.18
N ARG A 409 5.44 14.45 0.92
CA ARG A 409 6.69 15.11 0.55
C ARG A 409 7.36 15.86 1.70
N GLY A 410 6.63 16.09 2.79
CA GLY A 410 7.05 17.03 3.84
C GLY A 410 6.71 18.47 3.45
N LEU A 411 7.12 19.42 4.28
CA LEU A 411 6.79 20.82 4.05
C LEU A 411 7.51 21.38 2.83
N PRO A 412 6.83 22.24 2.06
CA PRO A 412 7.49 23.00 1.01
C PRO A 412 8.53 23.96 1.59
N ASP A 413 9.62 24.18 0.86
CA ASP A 413 10.56 25.25 1.16
C ASP A 413 10.01 26.64 0.73
N GLU A 414 10.73 27.72 1.04
CA GLU A 414 10.30 29.09 0.72
C GLU A 414 10.11 29.31 -0.79
N SER A 415 10.92 28.64 -1.63
CA SER A 415 10.81 28.74 -3.08
C SER A 415 9.57 28.03 -3.61
N GLU A 416 9.25 26.86 -3.06
CA GLU A 416 8.03 26.10 -3.35
C GLU A 416 6.79 26.85 -2.89
N ILE A 417 6.83 27.49 -1.71
CA ILE A 417 5.75 28.35 -1.22
C ILE A 417 5.54 29.56 -2.14
N ALA A 418 6.61 30.25 -2.55
CA ALA A 418 6.52 31.37 -3.47
C ALA A 418 5.93 30.95 -4.83
N ARG A 419 6.36 29.80 -5.36
CA ARG A 419 5.79 29.20 -6.58
C ARG A 419 4.32 28.85 -6.41
N PHE A 420 3.91 28.33 -5.24
CA PHE A 420 2.52 28.03 -4.95
C PHE A 420 1.65 29.29 -5.09
N PHE A 421 2.05 30.41 -4.48
CA PHE A 421 1.27 31.65 -4.58
C PHE A 421 1.24 32.23 -5.99
N LYS A 422 2.37 32.24 -6.69
CA LYS A 422 2.43 32.65 -8.11
C LYS A 422 1.50 31.80 -8.98
N LEU A 423 1.38 30.52 -8.68
CA LEU A 423 0.44 29.61 -9.35
C LEU A 423 -1.01 30.02 -9.08
N LEU A 424 -1.36 30.39 -7.83
CA LEU A 424 -2.71 30.85 -7.47
C LEU A 424 -3.11 32.14 -8.19
N GLU A 425 -2.16 32.99 -8.56
CA GLU A 425 -2.40 34.24 -9.29
C GLU A 425 -2.68 34.04 -10.79
N LEU A 426 -2.51 32.83 -11.32
CA LEU A 426 -2.75 32.54 -12.73
C LEU A 426 -4.21 32.84 -13.12
N PRO A 427 -4.47 33.59 -14.21
CA PRO A 427 -5.83 33.89 -14.67
C PRO A 427 -6.69 32.65 -14.88
N GLN A 428 -6.07 31.53 -15.26
CA GLN A 428 -6.73 30.23 -15.45
C GLN A 428 -7.29 29.67 -14.13
N LEU A 429 -6.77 30.05 -12.97
CA LEU A 429 -7.34 29.66 -11.67
C LEU A 429 -8.32 30.69 -11.13
N GLN A 430 -8.48 31.84 -11.79
CA GLN A 430 -9.39 32.89 -11.38
C GLN A 430 -10.73 32.79 -12.14
N GLU A 431 -11.81 33.13 -11.44
CA GLU A 431 -13.17 33.22 -11.96
C GLU A 431 -13.83 34.46 -11.35
N GLY A 432 -14.14 35.46 -12.19
CA GLY A 432 -14.62 36.76 -11.70
C GLY A 432 -13.60 37.50 -10.81
N GLY A 433 -12.30 37.26 -11.00
CA GLY A 433 -11.23 37.86 -10.17
C GLY A 433 -11.07 37.21 -8.78
N THR A 434 -11.77 36.10 -8.52
CA THR A 434 -11.63 35.31 -7.29
C THR A 434 -11.10 33.91 -7.63
N LEU A 435 -10.34 33.32 -6.71
CA LEU A 435 -9.79 31.98 -6.88
C LEU A 435 -10.92 30.94 -7.03
N SER A 436 -10.96 30.25 -8.15
CA SER A 436 -11.95 29.21 -8.44
C SER A 436 -11.57 27.92 -7.72
N LEU A 437 -12.26 27.60 -6.63
CA LEU A 437 -12.03 26.38 -5.83
C LEU A 437 -12.12 25.08 -6.66
N PRO A 438 -13.06 24.93 -7.62
CA PRO A 438 -13.07 23.75 -8.50
C PRO A 438 -11.78 23.62 -9.31
N ARG A 439 -11.24 24.72 -9.86
CA ARG A 439 -10.01 24.71 -10.65
C ARG A 439 -8.78 24.42 -9.78
N LEU A 440 -8.72 25.02 -8.60
CA LEU A 440 -7.68 24.72 -7.61
C LEU A 440 -7.70 23.24 -7.19
N LYS A 441 -8.88 22.65 -6.99
CA LYS A 441 -9.03 21.23 -6.67
C LYS A 441 -8.49 20.36 -7.80
N SER A 442 -8.86 20.63 -9.05
CA SER A 442 -8.34 19.92 -10.23
C SER A 442 -6.81 19.99 -10.31
N LEU A 443 -6.24 21.18 -10.11
CA LEU A 443 -4.80 21.39 -10.10
C LEU A 443 -4.10 20.57 -9.01
N SER A 444 -4.63 20.62 -7.79
CA SER A 444 -4.09 19.87 -6.66
C SER A 444 -4.18 18.34 -6.85
N SER A 445 -5.13 17.87 -7.67
CA SER A 445 -5.23 16.46 -8.07
C SER A 445 -4.19 16.08 -9.14
N ILE A 446 -3.86 16.99 -10.06
CA ILE A 446 -2.83 16.78 -11.08
C ILE A 446 -1.45 16.64 -10.43
N PHE A 447 -1.17 17.50 -9.45
CA PHE A 447 0.12 17.53 -8.74
C PHE A 447 0.14 16.69 -7.46
N HIS A 448 -0.86 15.83 -7.23
CA HIS A 448 -0.98 15.07 -6.00
C HIS A 448 0.29 14.24 -5.69
N GLY A 449 0.96 14.57 -4.57
CA GLY A 449 2.22 13.95 -4.15
C GLY A 449 3.43 14.22 -5.06
N ARG A 450 3.27 15.03 -6.11
CA ARG A 450 4.32 15.33 -7.11
C ARG A 450 5.07 16.62 -6.81
N GLY A 451 4.57 17.44 -5.88
CA GLY A 451 5.09 18.80 -5.67
C GLY A 451 4.71 19.72 -6.82
N LEU A 452 5.24 20.93 -6.80
CA LEU A 452 5.02 21.91 -7.86
C LEU A 452 6.00 21.71 -9.02
N PRO A 453 5.56 21.95 -10.26
CA PRO A 453 6.47 21.94 -11.42
C PRO A 453 7.47 23.10 -11.33
N ASP A 454 8.66 22.89 -11.87
CA ASP A 454 9.65 23.98 -12.03
C ASP A 454 9.11 25.10 -12.92
N GLU A 455 9.63 26.32 -12.78
CA GLU A 455 9.11 27.51 -13.48
C GLU A 455 9.09 27.35 -15.01
N SER A 456 10.05 26.59 -15.57
CA SER A 456 10.11 26.26 -17.00
C SER A 456 8.90 25.44 -17.49
N ASN A 457 8.27 24.68 -16.60
CA ASN A 457 7.13 23.82 -16.90
C ASN A 457 5.78 24.49 -16.59
N VAL A 458 5.76 25.59 -15.80
CA VAL A 458 4.53 26.35 -15.50
C VAL A 458 3.99 27.04 -16.76
N ALA A 459 4.86 27.46 -17.68
CA ALA A 459 4.47 28.12 -18.93
C ALA A 459 3.71 27.23 -19.93
N LEU A 460 3.57 25.93 -19.66
CA LEU A 460 2.85 24.97 -20.50
C LEU A 460 1.38 24.78 -20.09
N PHE A 461 0.92 25.46 -19.03
CA PHE A 461 -0.47 25.49 -18.54
C PHE A 461 -1.07 26.90 -18.71
#